data_AF-A0A812W350-F1
#
_entry.id   AF-A0A812W350-F1
#
_cell.length_a   1.000
_cell.length_b   1.000
_cell.length_c   1.000
_cell.angle_alpha   90.00
_cell.angle_beta   90.00
_cell.angle_gamma   90.00
#
_symmetry.space_group_name_H-M   'P 1'
#
loop_
_entity.id
_entity.type
_entity.pdbx_description
1 polymer ?
#
loop_
_entity_poly.entity_id
_entity_poly.type
_entity_poly.pdbx_seq_one_letter_code
_entity_poly.pdbx_strand_id
1 'polypeptide(L)'
;VQLIKNKASGKLFAMKRVQQNKHTSAELAVFKVLDNPYIVRLYNILQDDEEADEVLFFVMDYCAGGDLMMWMKLREQRLVGGGPKTYRPPETWLAAGILWQML
;
A
#
# COMPACT_ATOMS: atom_id res chain seq x y z
N VAL A 1 1.81 -3.25 11.22
CA VAL A 1 2.49 -2.06 10.65
C VAL A 1 2.19 -0.90 11.57
N GLN A 2 3.18 -0.09 11.93
CA GLN A 2 3.05 1.05 12.85
C GLN A 2 3.58 2.32 12.19
N LEU A 3 3.01 3.48 12.54
CA LEU A 3 3.52 4.78 12.15
C LEU A 3 4.69 5.16 13.05
N ILE A 4 5.82 5.53 12.45
CA ILE A 4 7.02 5.99 13.17
C ILE A 4 7.48 7.35 12.65
N LYS A 5 8.31 8.03 13.44
CA LYS A 5 8.86 9.35 13.12
C LYS A 5 10.38 9.32 13.26
N ASN A 6 11.09 9.79 12.24
CA ASN A 6 12.53 10.01 12.35
C ASN A 6 12.80 11.13 13.35
N LYS A 7 13.65 10.88 14.35
CA LYS A 7 13.92 11.83 15.44
C LYS A 7 14.63 13.11 14.98
N ALA A 8 15.52 13.01 14.00
CA ALA A 8 16.32 14.13 13.52
C ALA A 8 15.57 14.99 12.50
N SER A 9 14.94 14.36 11.49
CA SER A 9 14.26 15.09 10.41
C SER A 9 12.78 15.35 10.69
N GLY A 10 12.18 14.63 11.64
CA GLY A 10 10.75 14.67 11.89
C GLY A 10 9.88 14.01 10.82
N LYS A 11 10.47 13.44 9.76
CA LYS A 11 9.75 12.77 8.67
C LYS A 11 9.06 11.49 9.18
N LEU A 12 7.84 11.25 8.69
CA LEU A 12 7.03 10.08 9.03
C LEU A 12 7.33 8.91 8.09
N PHE A 13 7.29 7.69 8.65
CA PHE A 13 7.51 6.43 7.93
C PHE A 13 6.59 5.33 8.47
N ALA A 14 6.40 4.28 7.70
CA ALA A 14 5.74 3.05 8.16
C ALA A 14 6.79 2.03 8.61
N MET A 15 6.56 1.38 9.74
CA MET A 15 7.39 0.29 10.25
C MET A 15 6.62 -1.02 10.24
N LYS A 16 7.18 -2.06 9.61
CA LYS A 16 6.62 -3.42 9.61
C LYS A 16 7.59 -4.38 10.29
N ARG A 17 7.12 -5.05 11.34
CA ARG A 17 7.79 -6.21 11.94
C ARG A 17 7.59 -7.43 11.04
N VAL A 18 8.68 -8.11 10.70
CA VAL A 18 8.71 -9.27 9.80
C VAL A 18 9.57 -10.33 10.47
N GLN A 19 9.04 -11.54 10.61
CA GLN A 19 9.82 -12.69 11.08
C GLN A 19 10.64 -13.23 9.90
N GLN A 20 11.93 -13.42 10.11
CA GLN A 20 12.84 -13.90 9.09
C GLN A 20 12.51 -15.36 8.75
N ASN A 21 12.56 -15.65 7.46
CA ASN A 21 12.37 -16.98 6.91
C ASN A 21 13.35 -17.23 5.77
N LYS A 22 13.33 -18.44 5.22
CA LYS A 22 14.25 -18.87 4.14
C LYS A 22 14.15 -18.03 2.87
N HIS A 23 13.04 -17.32 2.65
CA HIS A 23 12.80 -16.49 1.47
C HIS A 23 13.11 -15.00 1.70
N THR A 24 13.24 -14.57 2.95
CA THR A 24 13.43 -13.17 3.31
C THR A 24 14.67 -12.57 2.66
N SER A 25 15.75 -13.32 2.51
CA SER A 25 16.98 -12.85 1.85
C SER A 25 16.78 -12.52 0.37
N ALA A 26 16.05 -13.37 -0.36
CA ALA A 26 15.75 -13.16 -1.77
C ALA A 26 14.78 -11.98 -1.97
N GLU A 27 13.73 -11.90 -1.15
CA GLU A 27 12.79 -10.77 -1.19
C GLU A 27 13.49 -9.45 -0.88
N LEU A 28 14.35 -9.43 0.14
CA LEU A 28 15.14 -8.24 0.50
C LEU A 28 16.09 -7.79 -0.60
N ALA A 29 16.71 -8.73 -1.33
CA ALA A 29 17.59 -8.39 -2.44
C ALA A 29 16.83 -7.61 -3.53
N VAL A 30 15.61 -8.02 -3.85
CA VAL A 30 14.74 -7.32 -4.80
C VAL A 30 14.32 -5.96 -4.24
N PHE A 31 13.87 -5.90 -2.99
CA PHE A 31 13.41 -4.66 -2.38
C PHE A 31 14.50 -3.58 -2.28
N LYS A 32 15.77 -3.96 -2.10
CA LYS A 32 16.90 -3.02 -2.01
C LYS A 32 17.20 -2.28 -3.31
N VAL A 33 16.92 -2.89 -4.46
CA VAL A 33 17.18 -2.31 -5.78
C VAL A 33 15.96 -1.65 -6.40
N LEU A 34 14.80 -1.77 -5.74
CA LEU A 34 13.53 -1.33 -6.29
C LEU A 34 13.35 0.18 -6.07
N ASP A 35 13.32 0.92 -7.17
CA ASP A 35 13.08 2.37 -7.19
C ASP A 35 12.02 2.69 -8.24
N ASN A 36 10.76 2.71 -7.82
CA ASN A 36 9.61 3.00 -8.69
C ASN A 36 8.59 3.86 -7.92
N PRO A 37 8.05 4.94 -8.53
CA PRO A 37 7.14 5.85 -7.84
C PRO A 37 5.80 5.22 -7.41
N TYR A 38 5.43 4.07 -7.97
CA TYR A 38 4.18 3.36 -7.65
C TYR A 38 4.39 2.17 -6.71
N ILE A 39 5.61 1.94 -6.24
CA ILE A 39 5.94 0.87 -5.31
C ILE A 39 6.54 1.51 -4.06
N VAL A 40 6.01 1.12 -2.90
CA VAL A 40 6.49 1.59 -1.60
C VAL A 40 7.98 1.29 -1.46
N ARG A 41 8.78 2.34 -1.20
CA ARG A 41 10.22 2.21 -1.06
C ARG A 41 10.58 1.66 0.32
N LEU A 42 11.51 0.71 0.34
CA LEU A 42 12.18 0.26 1.55
C LEU A 42 13.42 1.14 1.79
N TYR A 43 13.41 1.94 2.85
CA TYR A 43 14.52 2.83 3.18
C TYR A 43 15.58 2.16 4.04
N ASN A 44 15.14 1.35 5.00
CA ASN A 44 16.04 0.73 5.95
C ASN A 44 15.44 -0.55 6.53
N ILE A 45 16.33 -1.42 7.03
CA ILE A 45 15.98 -2.63 7.74
C ILE A 45 16.73 -2.54 9.08
N LEU A 46 15.98 -2.59 10.17
CA LEU A 46 16.55 -2.65 11.51
C LEU A 46 16.40 -4.08 12.03
N GLN A 47 17.39 -4.54 12.76
CA GLN A 47 17.35 -5.80 13.48
C GLN A 47 17.53 -5.44 14.96
N ASP A 48 16.74 -6.09 15.81
CA ASP A 48 16.92 -5.97 17.26
C ASP A 48 17.80 -7.13 17.71
N ASP A 49 18.97 -6.81 18.28
CA ASP A 49 19.94 -7.79 18.74
C ASP A 49 19.50 -8.44 20.06
N GLU A 50 18.51 -7.88 20.75
CA GLU A 50 17.98 -8.39 22.03
C GLU A 50 16.81 -9.38 21.86
N GLU A 51 16.13 -9.40 20.70
CA GLU A 51 15.13 -10.42 20.41
C GLU A 51 15.82 -11.73 19.99
N ALA A 52 15.61 -12.81 20.76
CA ALA A 52 16.11 -14.15 20.43
C ALA A 52 15.52 -14.72 19.13
N ASP A 53 14.45 -14.11 18.62
CA ASP A 53 13.84 -14.44 17.34
C ASP A 53 14.43 -13.56 16.24
N GLU A 54 14.80 -14.16 15.09
CA GLU A 54 15.27 -13.45 13.89
C GLU A 54 14.17 -12.53 13.34
N VAL A 55 14.02 -11.34 13.92
CA VAL A 55 12.97 -10.37 13.57
C VAL A 55 13.59 -9.14 12.93
N LEU A 56 13.03 -8.75 11.79
CA LEU A 56 13.42 -7.59 11.03
C LEU A 56 12.32 -6.53 11.06
N PHE A 57 12.73 -5.27 11.17
CA PHE A 57 11.86 -4.11 11.13
C PHE A 57 12.11 -3.33 9.85
N PHE A 58 11.13 -3.34 8.95
CA PHE A 58 11.21 -2.67 7.66
C PHE A 58 10.71 -1.24 7.81
N VAL A 59 11.55 -0.27 7.46
CA VAL A 59 11.23 1.16 7.42
C VAL A 59 10.89 1.55 5.98
N MET A 60 9.66 1.98 5.76
CA MET A 60 9.07 2.16 4.43
C MET A 60 8.33 3.51 4.30
N ASP A 61 7.93 3.88 3.07
CA ASP A 61 7.05 5.02 2.86
C ASP A 61 5.77 4.92 3.70
N TYR A 62 5.37 6.05 4.29
CA TYR A 62 4.08 6.18 4.95
C TYR A 62 3.02 6.71 3.99
N CYS A 63 2.10 5.84 3.58
CA CYS A 63 0.95 6.20 2.75
C CYS A 63 -0.24 6.63 3.63
N ALA A 64 -0.36 7.93 3.92
CA ALA A 64 -1.40 8.47 4.79
C ALA A 64 -2.84 8.27 4.25
N GLY A 65 -2.99 7.96 2.95
CA GLY A 65 -4.28 7.71 2.32
C GLY A 65 -4.93 6.36 2.70
N GLY A 66 -4.26 5.51 3.47
CA GLY A 66 -4.76 4.19 3.84
C GLY A 66 -4.60 3.14 2.73
N ASP A 67 -5.30 2.02 2.85
CA ASP A 67 -5.23 0.91 1.90
C ASP A 67 -6.49 0.81 1.02
N LEU A 68 -6.37 0.07 -0.09
CA LEU A 68 -7.45 -0.11 -1.06
C LEU A 68 -8.71 -0.72 -0.42
N MET A 69 -8.55 -1.65 0.52
CA MET A 69 -9.68 -2.32 1.15
C MET A 69 -10.48 -1.36 2.05
N MET A 70 -9.79 -0.45 2.75
CA MET A 70 -10.41 0.65 3.48
C MET A 70 -11.25 1.52 2.53
N TRP A 71 -10.70 1.91 1.38
CA TRP A 71 -11.44 2.68 0.37
C TRP A 71 -12.66 1.95 -0.18
N MET A 72 -12.54 0.64 -0.44
CA MET A 72 -13.67 -0.19 -0.89
C MET A 72 -14.79 -0.23 0.15
N LYS A 73 -14.46 -0.44 1.43
CA LYS A 73 -15.43 -0.45 2.53
C LYS A 73 -16.10 0.92 2.72
N LEU A 74 -15.32 2.00 2.68
CA LEU A 74 -15.86 3.36 2.77
C LEU A 74 -16.80 3.67 1.60
N ARG A 75 -16.46 3.21 0.40
CA ARG A 75 -17.33 3.34 -0.77
C ARG A 75 -18.63 2.57 -0.55
N GLU A 76 -18.55 1.32 -0.10
CA GLU A 76 -19.73 0.51 0.21
C GLU A 76 -20.62 1.19 1.26
N GLN A 77 -20.06 1.67 2.36
CA GLN A 77 -20.83 2.39 3.40
C GLN A 77 -21.50 3.67 2.87
N ARG A 78 -20.82 4.42 1.99
CA ARG A 78 -21.43 5.58 1.30
C ARG A 78 -22.58 5.18 0.38
N LEU A 79 -22.53 3.98 -0.20
CA LEU A 79 -23.63 3.41 -0.97
C LEU A 79 -24.77 2.93 -0.05
N VAL A 80 -24.47 2.42 1.15
CA VAL A 80 -25.49 2.00 2.13
C VAL A 80 -26.32 3.21 2.62
N GLY A 81 -25.76 4.42 2.65
CA GLY A 81 -26.50 5.67 2.89
C GLY A 81 -27.30 6.21 1.69
N GLY A 82 -27.28 5.52 0.54
CA GLY A 82 -27.86 6.01 -0.70
C GLY A 82 -28.18 4.91 -1.71
N GLY A 83 -28.94 3.89 -1.28
CA GLY A 83 -29.49 2.81 -2.12
C GLY A 83 -28.46 1.97 -2.90
N PRO A 84 -28.83 0.76 -3.35
CA PRO A 84 -27.96 -0.02 -4.23
C PRO A 84 -27.82 0.71 -5.57
N LYS A 85 -26.69 1.40 -5.79
CA LYS A 85 -26.31 1.84 -7.14
C LYS A 85 -25.82 0.61 -7.91
N THR A 86 -26.77 -0.11 -8.49
CA THR A 86 -26.48 -0.99 -9.63
C THR A 86 -25.71 -0.17 -10.66
N TYR A 87 -24.60 -0.71 -11.17
CA TYR A 87 -23.97 -0.15 -12.35
C TYR A 87 -25.04 -0.11 -13.44
N ARG A 88 -25.50 1.10 -13.77
CA ARG A 88 -26.28 1.32 -14.98
C ARG A 88 -25.25 1.67 -16.03
N PRO A 89 -25.04 0.82 -17.06
CA PRO A 89 -24.24 1.24 -18.18
C PRO A 89 -24.81 2.57 -18.70
N PRO A 90 -23.95 3.53 -19.07
CA PRO A 90 -24.43 4.75 -19.72
C PRO A 90 -25.18 4.35 -20.99
N GLU A 91 -26.09 5.22 -21.45
CA GLU A 91 -26.86 4.95 -22.66
C GLU A 91 -25.94 4.51 -23.80
N THR A 92 -26.38 3.55 -24.60
CA THR A 92 -25.53 2.82 -25.56
C THR A 92 -24.75 3.73 -26.50
N TRP A 93 -25.31 4.89 -26.85
CA TRP A 93 -24.64 5.92 -27.66
C TRP A 93 -23.47 6.59 -26.95
N LEU A 94 -23.56 6.81 -25.64
CA LEU A 94 -22.49 7.39 -24.83
C LEU A 94 -21.33 6.39 -24.66
N ALA A 95 -21.66 5.11 -24.42
CA ALA A 95 -20.68 4.02 -24.39
C ALA A 95 -19.98 3.85 -25.75
N ALA A 96 -20.73 3.92 -26.85
CA ALA A 96 -20.20 3.87 -28.20
C ALA A 96 -19.27 5.06 -28.50
N GLY A 97 -19.61 6.27 -28.05
CA GLY A 97 -18.77 7.46 -28.22
C GLY A 97 -17.43 7.36 -27.49
N ILE A 98 -17.42 6.81 -26.27
CA ILE A 98 -16.18 6.61 -25.49
C ILE A 98 -15.30 5.53 -26.14
N LEU A 99 -15.90 4.42 -26.59
CA LEU A 99 -15.16 3.35 -27.27
C LEU A 99 -14.56 3.83 -28.61
N TRP A 100 -15.29 4.65 -29.36
CA TRP A 100 -14.81 5.24 -30.61
C TRP A 100 -13.65 6.23 -30.41
N GLN A 101 -13.51 6.85 -29.24
CA GLN A 101 -12.38 7.74 -28.93
C GLN A 101 -11.11 7.00 -28.48
N MET A 102 -11.22 5.70 -28.19
CA MET A 102 -10.10 4.85 -27.77
C MET A 102 -9.52 3.99 -28.91
N LEU A 103 -10.16 4.03 -30.09
CA LEU A 103 -9.71 3.42 -31.35
C LEU A 103 -9.18 4.49 -32.30
#